data_AF-A0A936Q6Z6-F1
#
_entry.id   AF-A0A936Q6Z6-F1
#
_cell.length_a   1.000
_cell.length_b   1.000
_cell.length_c   1.000
_cell.angle_alpha   90.00
_cell.angle_beta   90.00
_cell.angle_gamma   90.00
#
_symmetry.space_group_name_H-M   'P 1'
#
loop_
_entity.id
_entity.type
_entity.pdbx_description
1 polymer ?
#
loop_
_entity_poly.entity_id
_entity_poly.type
_entity_poly.pdbx_seq_one_letter_code
_entity_poly.pdbx_strand_id
1 'polypeptide(L)'
;MSLFGPGLEDAFRTAAAELGMCSASRLFVREASAAGTEALVELRDRLGRPFPVLDAVSAAALDGNPSHEPDPEPVLEALSGLRRILVVGFEADFLDALVPALPAHEVRIGLVRTATLEADWTRLADNYAGRLELVEMPALASWAGSKSGLMTFVYGVEGEVTHVAPAWLRVAGDDVRPIFRELVGWDVLGRPMGLYPRWLTEVPAGTFTRLV
;
A
#
# COMPACT_ATOMS: atom_id res chain seq x y z
N MET A 1 24.85 -20.46 -10.88
CA MET A 1 23.70 -20.56 -11.81
C MET A 1 22.57 -19.76 -11.19
N SER A 2 21.81 -19.01 -12.00
CA SER A 2 20.65 -18.24 -11.52
C SER A 2 19.62 -19.18 -10.89
N LEU A 3 19.18 -18.88 -9.66
CA LEU A 3 18.14 -19.64 -8.94
C LEU A 3 16.74 -19.33 -9.49
N PHE A 4 16.58 -18.19 -10.17
CA PHE A 4 15.31 -17.82 -10.82
C PHE A 4 15.36 -17.98 -12.35
N GLY A 5 14.22 -18.37 -12.93
CA GLY A 5 14.05 -18.47 -14.37
C GLY A 5 14.05 -17.12 -15.12
N PRO A 6 14.04 -17.15 -16.46
CA PRO A 6 13.75 -15.96 -17.26
C PRO A 6 12.31 -15.48 -16.96
N GLY A 7 12.08 -14.16 -16.94
CA GLY A 7 10.74 -13.58 -16.72
C GLY A 7 10.38 -13.23 -15.27
N LEU A 8 11.34 -13.32 -14.32
CA LEU A 8 11.10 -12.95 -12.92
C LEU A 8 10.59 -11.51 -12.75
N GLU A 9 11.12 -10.57 -13.54
CA GLU A 9 10.66 -9.18 -13.51
C GLU A 9 9.20 -9.03 -13.96
N ASP A 10 8.82 -9.70 -15.06
CA ASP A 10 7.43 -9.66 -15.55
C ASP A 10 6.48 -10.31 -14.54
N ALA A 11 6.87 -11.44 -13.96
CA ALA A 11 6.11 -12.09 -12.89
C ALA A 11 5.90 -11.16 -11.69
N PHE A 12 6.95 -10.43 -11.28
CA PHE A 12 6.85 -9.46 -10.20
C PHE A 12 5.94 -8.27 -10.58
N ARG A 13 6.06 -7.73 -11.79
CA ARG A 13 5.20 -6.63 -12.26
C ARG A 13 3.73 -7.03 -12.27
N THR A 14 3.41 -8.23 -12.76
CA THR A 14 2.05 -8.77 -12.74
C THR A 14 1.55 -8.94 -11.30
N ALA A 15 2.37 -9.51 -10.40
CA ALA A 15 2.00 -9.65 -9.00
C ALA A 15 1.77 -8.28 -8.33
N ALA A 16 2.65 -7.30 -8.56
CA ALA A 16 2.52 -5.96 -8.00
C ALA A 16 1.29 -5.20 -8.51
N ALA A 17 0.87 -5.45 -9.76
CA ALA A 17 -0.36 -4.89 -10.31
C ALA A 17 -1.61 -5.44 -9.58
N GLU A 18 -1.61 -6.73 -9.27
CA GLU A 18 -2.76 -7.42 -8.68
C GLU A 18 -2.78 -7.42 -7.14
N LEU A 19 -1.63 -7.25 -6.48
CA LEU A 19 -1.50 -7.31 -5.02
C LEU A 19 -1.10 -5.98 -4.39
N GLY A 20 -0.57 -5.03 -5.16
CA GLY A 20 0.17 -3.90 -4.60
C GLY A 20 1.66 -4.22 -4.45
N MET A 21 2.46 -3.16 -4.40
CA MET A 21 3.92 -3.26 -4.48
C MET A 21 4.52 -3.90 -3.22
N CYS A 22 4.03 -3.53 -2.04
CA CYS A 22 4.51 -4.09 -0.77
C CYS A 22 4.08 -5.55 -0.62
N SER A 23 2.81 -5.86 -0.88
CA SER A 23 2.24 -7.20 -0.75
C SER A 23 2.92 -8.18 -1.73
N ALA A 24 3.15 -7.76 -2.99
CA ALA A 24 3.92 -8.56 -3.94
C ALA A 24 5.39 -8.74 -3.49
N SER A 25 6.02 -7.70 -2.95
CA SER A 25 7.39 -7.79 -2.41
C SER A 25 7.49 -8.79 -1.27
N ARG A 26 6.54 -8.76 -0.33
CA ARG A 26 6.46 -9.70 0.80
C ARG A 26 6.31 -11.14 0.32
N LEU A 27 5.44 -11.38 -0.67
CA LEU A 27 5.27 -12.70 -1.29
C LEU A 27 6.61 -13.21 -1.87
N PHE A 28 7.25 -12.44 -2.76
CA PHE A 28 8.48 -12.88 -3.42
C PHE A 28 9.63 -13.07 -2.43
N VAL A 29 9.76 -12.17 -1.45
CA VAL A 29 10.79 -12.27 -0.40
C VAL A 29 10.56 -13.49 0.49
N ARG A 30 9.31 -13.82 0.84
CA ARG A 30 8.99 -15.03 1.61
C ARG A 30 9.39 -16.29 0.86
N GLU A 31 9.02 -16.40 -0.42
CA GLU A 31 9.36 -17.56 -1.25
C GLU A 31 10.89 -17.69 -1.45
N ALA A 32 11.58 -16.58 -1.71
CA ALA A 32 13.04 -16.57 -1.82
C ALA A 32 13.73 -16.92 -0.49
N SER A 33 13.21 -16.42 0.64
CA SER A 33 13.74 -16.74 1.96
C SER A 33 13.59 -18.23 2.28
N ALA A 34 12.46 -18.83 1.89
CA ALA A 34 12.23 -20.27 2.03
C ALA A 34 13.19 -21.13 1.18
N ALA A 35 13.64 -20.60 0.04
CA ALA A 35 14.68 -21.22 -0.79
C ALA A 35 16.12 -20.98 -0.28
N GLY A 36 16.31 -20.10 0.70
CA GLY A 36 17.58 -19.83 1.37
C GLY A 36 18.14 -18.42 1.14
N THR A 37 19.10 -18.02 1.96
CA THR A 37 19.69 -16.67 1.95
C THR A 37 20.28 -16.30 0.59
N GLU A 38 20.91 -17.24 -0.13
CA GLU A 38 21.46 -16.98 -1.47
C GLU A 38 20.37 -16.59 -2.47
N ALA A 39 19.20 -17.23 -2.42
CA ALA A 39 18.06 -16.90 -3.29
C ALA A 39 17.51 -15.50 -2.97
N LEU A 40 17.43 -15.15 -1.69
CA LEU A 40 17.00 -13.81 -1.26
C LEU A 40 17.97 -12.72 -1.72
N VAL A 41 19.28 -12.96 -1.62
CA VAL A 41 20.30 -12.03 -2.14
C VAL A 41 20.16 -11.89 -3.66
N GLU A 42 20.04 -12.99 -4.39
CA GLU A 42 19.86 -12.95 -5.86
C GLU A 42 18.59 -12.19 -6.26
N LEU A 43 17.47 -12.41 -5.55
CA LEU A 43 16.21 -11.68 -5.79
C LEU A 43 16.42 -10.18 -5.64
N ARG A 44 17.03 -9.75 -4.53
CA ARG A 44 17.32 -8.35 -4.23
C ARG A 44 18.23 -7.73 -5.28
N ASP A 45 19.31 -8.39 -5.64
CA ASP A 45 20.29 -7.87 -6.61
C ASP A 45 19.67 -7.67 -8.00
N ARG A 46 18.75 -8.56 -8.40
CA ARG A 46 18.08 -8.49 -9.70
C ARG A 46 16.96 -7.47 -9.74
N LEU A 47 16.11 -7.43 -8.71
CA LEU A 47 14.86 -6.66 -8.73
C LEU A 47 14.83 -5.43 -7.83
N GLY A 48 15.74 -5.29 -6.86
CA GLY A 48 15.70 -4.20 -5.89
C GLY A 48 15.84 -2.81 -6.52
N ARG A 49 16.72 -2.67 -7.51
CA ARG A 49 16.91 -1.39 -8.23
C ARG A 49 15.67 -0.94 -9.04
N PRO A 50 15.02 -1.80 -9.85
CA PRO A 50 13.78 -1.42 -10.53
C PRO A 50 12.57 -1.32 -9.58
N PHE A 51 12.59 -2.04 -8.45
CA PHE A 51 11.52 -2.08 -7.46
C PHE A 51 12.04 -1.80 -6.04
N PRO A 52 12.19 -0.51 -5.65
CA PRO A 52 12.78 -0.11 -4.36
C PRO A 52 12.05 -0.66 -3.13
N VAL A 53 10.74 -0.86 -3.22
CA VAL A 53 9.95 -1.51 -2.17
C VAL A 53 10.40 -2.95 -1.95
N LEU A 54 10.69 -3.70 -3.02
CA LEU A 54 11.24 -5.05 -2.92
C LEU A 54 12.64 -5.02 -2.31
N ASP A 55 13.48 -4.03 -2.64
CA ASP A 55 14.79 -3.87 -1.99
C ASP A 55 14.64 -3.68 -0.48
N ALA A 56 13.73 -2.80 -0.04
CA ALA A 56 13.50 -2.52 1.37
C ALA A 56 12.99 -3.76 2.14
N VAL A 57 12.04 -4.51 1.56
CA VAL A 57 11.52 -5.75 2.16
C VAL A 57 12.60 -6.83 2.18
N SER A 58 13.41 -6.95 1.13
CA SER A 58 14.53 -7.91 1.07
C SER A 58 15.60 -7.57 2.09
N ALA A 59 15.94 -6.28 2.25
CA ALA A 59 16.89 -5.80 3.24
C ALA A 59 16.41 -6.17 4.65
N ALA A 60 15.13 -5.95 4.96
CA ALA A 60 14.56 -6.31 6.26
C ALA A 60 14.70 -7.81 6.57
N ALA A 61 14.39 -8.66 5.59
CA ALA A 61 14.56 -10.10 5.74
C ALA A 61 16.04 -10.51 5.94
N LEU A 62 16.99 -9.89 5.21
CA LEU A 62 18.43 -10.13 5.37
C LEU A 62 18.96 -9.64 6.72
N ASP A 63 18.39 -8.57 7.27
CA ASP A 63 18.72 -8.01 8.58
C ASP A 63 18.17 -8.87 9.74
N GLY A 64 17.48 -9.98 9.45
CA GLY A 64 16.83 -10.84 10.45
C GLY A 64 15.51 -10.29 10.98
N ASN A 65 14.97 -9.24 10.35
CA ASN A 65 13.71 -8.60 10.69
C ASN A 65 12.71 -8.77 9.54
N PRO A 66 12.21 -9.99 9.29
CA PRO A 66 11.26 -10.22 8.21
C PRO A 66 10.03 -9.31 8.38
N SER A 67 9.50 -8.83 7.25
CA SER A 67 8.29 -8.01 7.21
C SER A 67 7.17 -8.70 8.00
N HIS A 68 6.73 -8.06 9.08
CA HIS A 68 5.68 -8.59 9.96
C HIS A 68 4.34 -8.65 9.22
N GLU A 69 3.48 -9.62 9.56
CA GLU A 69 2.08 -9.62 9.14
C GLU A 69 1.44 -8.25 9.40
N PRO A 70 0.61 -7.71 8.49
CA PRO A 70 0.00 -6.41 8.69
C PRO A 70 -0.83 -6.39 9.97
N ASP A 71 -0.51 -5.49 10.89
CA ASP A 71 -1.30 -5.23 12.09
C ASP A 71 -2.28 -4.08 11.80
N PRO A 72 -3.59 -4.32 11.72
CA PRO A 72 -4.56 -3.28 11.45
C PRO A 72 -4.89 -2.44 12.70
N GLU A 73 -4.45 -2.79 13.91
CA GLU A 73 -4.87 -2.09 15.14
C GLU A 73 -4.57 -0.57 15.13
N PRO A 74 -3.35 -0.11 14.77
CA PRO A 74 -3.04 1.33 14.75
C PRO A 74 -3.91 2.10 13.76
N VAL A 75 -4.20 1.50 12.60
CA VAL A 75 -5.04 2.12 11.59
C VAL A 75 -6.51 2.09 11.99
N LEU A 76 -7.00 1.04 12.67
CA LEU A 76 -8.36 0.99 13.19
C LEU A 76 -8.60 2.07 14.25
N GLU A 77 -7.61 2.34 15.11
CA GLU A 77 -7.66 3.45 16.06
C GLU A 77 -7.73 4.79 15.33
N ALA A 78 -6.87 5.00 14.32
CA ALA A 78 -6.87 6.22 13.51
C ALA A 78 -8.19 6.44 12.74
N LEU A 79 -8.87 5.36 12.36
CA LEU A 79 -10.14 5.38 11.64
C LEU A 79 -11.37 5.40 12.56
N SER A 80 -11.16 5.42 13.88
CA SER A 80 -12.23 5.36 14.88
C SER A 80 -13.23 6.51 14.73
N GLY A 81 -14.53 6.19 14.77
CA GLY A 81 -15.62 7.14 14.65
C GLY A 81 -15.94 7.58 13.21
N LEU A 82 -15.16 7.15 12.21
CA LEU A 82 -15.48 7.34 10.81
C LEU A 82 -16.61 6.41 10.36
N ARG A 83 -17.35 6.85 9.34
CA ARG A 83 -18.46 6.12 8.72
C ARG A 83 -18.23 5.88 7.23
N ARG A 84 -17.30 6.62 6.63
CA ARG A 84 -16.88 6.48 5.23
C ARG A 84 -15.37 6.55 5.17
N ILE A 85 -14.74 5.54 4.60
CA ILE A 85 -13.29 5.47 4.43
C ILE A 85 -13.03 5.34 2.95
N LEU A 86 -12.19 6.21 2.41
CA LEU A 86 -11.83 6.19 1.00
C LEU A 86 -10.33 5.91 0.88
N VAL A 87 -10.02 4.73 0.37
CA VAL A 87 -8.66 4.21 0.23
C VAL A 87 -8.09 4.61 -1.13
N VAL A 88 -6.91 5.21 -1.11
CA VAL A 88 -6.16 5.66 -2.28
C VAL A 88 -4.91 4.79 -2.41
N GLY A 89 -4.85 3.99 -3.48
CA GLY A 89 -3.84 2.95 -3.65
C GLY A 89 -4.36 1.58 -3.21
N PHE A 90 -3.54 0.55 -3.38
CA PHE A 90 -3.93 -0.83 -3.13
C PHE A 90 -2.75 -1.65 -2.60
N GLU A 91 -2.97 -2.33 -1.48
CA GLU A 91 -2.07 -3.33 -0.90
C GLU A 91 -2.93 -4.44 -0.31
N ALA A 92 -2.90 -5.62 -0.94
CA ALA A 92 -3.80 -6.73 -0.65
C ALA A 92 -3.65 -7.22 0.79
N ASP A 93 -2.43 -7.50 1.25
CA ASP A 93 -2.19 -8.03 2.61
C ASP A 93 -2.80 -7.10 3.69
N PHE A 94 -2.70 -5.78 3.47
CA PHE A 94 -3.16 -4.76 4.40
C PHE A 94 -4.67 -4.56 4.37
N LEU A 95 -5.27 -4.59 3.18
CA LEU A 95 -6.74 -4.55 3.04
C LEU A 95 -7.39 -5.83 3.55
N ASP A 96 -6.75 -6.98 3.34
CA ASP A 96 -7.20 -8.27 3.84
C ASP A 96 -7.21 -8.31 5.37
N ALA A 97 -6.30 -7.59 6.03
CA ALA A 97 -6.31 -7.41 7.48
C ALA A 97 -7.36 -6.37 7.94
N LEU A 98 -7.46 -5.24 7.24
CA LEU A 98 -8.29 -4.10 7.66
C LEU A 98 -9.79 -4.30 7.41
N VAL A 99 -10.17 -4.72 6.20
CA VAL A 99 -11.57 -4.76 5.77
C VAL A 99 -12.44 -5.67 6.65
N PRO A 100 -11.98 -6.87 7.05
CA PRO A 100 -12.72 -7.74 7.97
C PRO A 100 -12.82 -7.19 9.39
N ALA A 101 -11.83 -6.40 9.84
CA ALA A 101 -11.80 -5.84 11.19
C ALA A 101 -12.70 -4.61 11.36
N LEU A 102 -13.09 -3.95 10.27
CA LEU A 102 -14.01 -2.82 10.29
C LEU A 102 -15.46 -3.27 10.53
N PRO A 103 -16.23 -2.61 11.42
CA PRO A 103 -17.63 -2.94 11.68
C PRO A 103 -18.47 -3.02 10.40
N ALA A 104 -18.96 -4.22 10.09
CA ALA A 104 -19.81 -4.46 8.93
C ALA A 104 -21.08 -3.60 9.00
N HIS A 105 -21.53 -3.09 7.84
CA HIS A 105 -22.74 -2.25 7.67
C HIS A 105 -22.72 -0.87 8.35
N GLU A 106 -21.76 -0.60 9.24
CA GLU A 106 -21.58 0.69 9.91
C GLU A 106 -20.60 1.62 9.20
N VAL A 107 -19.65 1.02 8.47
CA VAL A 107 -18.60 1.71 7.73
C VAL A 107 -18.67 1.34 6.26
N ARG A 108 -18.81 2.37 5.41
CA ARG A 108 -18.65 2.25 3.95
C ARG A 108 -17.18 2.42 3.59
N ILE A 109 -16.67 1.56 2.71
CA ILE A 109 -15.28 1.56 2.28
C ILE A 109 -15.26 1.70 0.77
N GLY A 110 -14.61 2.77 0.29
CA GLY A 110 -14.39 3.04 -1.11
C GLY A 110 -12.93 2.78 -1.46
N LEU A 111 -12.68 2.17 -2.63
CA LEU A 111 -11.35 2.03 -3.21
C LEU A 111 -11.25 2.91 -4.44
N VAL A 112 -10.38 3.91 -4.40
CA VAL A 112 -10.18 4.83 -5.52
C VAL A 112 -9.49 4.10 -6.66
N ARG A 113 -10.13 4.09 -7.83
CA ARG A 113 -9.53 3.51 -9.04
C ARG A 113 -8.38 4.38 -9.52
N THR A 114 -7.22 3.77 -9.75
CA THR A 114 -6.01 4.47 -10.20
C THR A 114 -5.42 3.81 -11.44
N ALA A 115 -4.61 4.56 -12.21
CA ALA A 115 -4.07 4.12 -13.49
C ALA A 115 -2.60 3.65 -13.43
N THR A 116 -2.06 3.41 -12.23
CA THR A 116 -0.61 3.21 -12.06
C THR A 116 -0.11 1.87 -12.59
N LEU A 117 -0.92 0.82 -12.47
CA LEU A 117 -0.67 -0.50 -13.06
C LEU A 117 -1.99 -1.02 -13.64
N GLU A 118 -1.92 -1.70 -14.79
CA GLU A 118 -3.09 -2.34 -15.39
C GLU A 118 -3.46 -3.57 -14.56
N ALA A 119 -4.54 -3.47 -13.79
CA ALA A 119 -5.11 -4.53 -12.99
C ALA A 119 -6.59 -4.67 -13.28
N ASP A 120 -7.15 -5.87 -13.06
CA ASP A 120 -8.59 -6.08 -13.09
C ASP A 120 -9.22 -5.57 -11.79
N TRP A 121 -9.47 -4.26 -11.71
CA TRP A 121 -10.04 -3.59 -10.54
C TRP A 121 -11.38 -4.18 -10.08
N THR A 122 -12.20 -4.65 -11.03
CA THR A 122 -13.49 -5.28 -10.70
C THR A 122 -13.22 -6.58 -9.95
N ARG A 123 -12.35 -7.44 -10.47
CA ARG A 123 -11.94 -8.68 -9.82
C ARG A 123 -11.33 -8.44 -8.44
N LEU A 124 -10.49 -7.40 -8.30
CA LEU A 124 -9.90 -7.03 -7.01
C LEU A 124 -10.96 -6.65 -5.98
N ALA A 125 -11.94 -5.82 -6.36
CA ALA A 125 -13.03 -5.45 -5.46
C ALA A 125 -13.93 -6.64 -5.11
N ASP A 126 -14.17 -7.54 -6.06
CA ASP A 126 -15.00 -8.75 -5.86
C ASP A 126 -14.40 -9.71 -4.81
N ASN A 127 -13.07 -9.73 -4.64
CA ASN A 127 -12.42 -10.50 -3.57
C ASN A 127 -12.88 -10.11 -2.16
N TYR A 128 -13.43 -8.90 -1.99
CA TYR A 128 -13.93 -8.39 -0.71
C TYR A 128 -15.44 -8.59 -0.54
N ALA A 129 -16.08 -9.46 -1.34
CA ALA A 129 -17.49 -9.85 -1.21
C ALA A 129 -18.46 -8.65 -1.07
N GLY A 130 -18.21 -7.58 -1.84
CA GLY A 130 -19.02 -6.36 -1.84
C GLY A 130 -18.78 -5.42 -0.65
N ARG A 131 -17.76 -5.67 0.19
CA ARG A 131 -17.36 -4.74 1.26
C ARG A 131 -16.61 -3.51 0.75
N LEU A 132 -16.00 -3.60 -0.43
CA LEU A 132 -15.34 -2.49 -1.11
C LEU A 132 -16.18 -1.99 -2.29
N GLU A 133 -16.37 -0.68 -2.36
CA GLU A 133 -17.00 0.01 -3.49
C GLU A 133 -15.90 0.66 -4.34
N LEU A 134 -15.85 0.39 -5.65
CA LEU A 134 -14.92 1.11 -6.54
C LEU A 134 -15.39 2.55 -6.74
N VAL A 135 -14.48 3.50 -6.53
CA VAL A 135 -14.76 4.93 -6.62
C VAL A 135 -13.90 5.55 -7.71
N GLU A 136 -14.56 6.14 -8.70
CA GLU A 136 -13.89 6.91 -9.74
C GLU A 136 -13.49 8.30 -9.22
N MET A 137 -12.40 8.86 -9.73
CA MET A 137 -11.88 10.18 -9.30
C MET A 137 -12.94 11.30 -9.29
N PRO A 138 -13.85 11.43 -10.26
CA PRO A 138 -14.89 12.47 -10.21
C PRO A 138 -15.89 12.31 -9.06
N ALA A 139 -16.00 11.12 -8.47
CA ALA A 139 -16.95 10.81 -7.39
C ALA A 139 -16.36 11.01 -5.99
N LEU A 140 -15.06 11.34 -5.84
CA LEU A 140 -14.38 11.49 -4.55
C LEU A 140 -15.10 12.45 -3.60
N ALA A 141 -15.55 13.61 -4.10
CA ALA A 141 -16.19 14.63 -3.28
C ALA A 141 -17.50 14.13 -2.63
N SER A 142 -18.18 13.14 -3.22
CA SER A 142 -19.41 12.55 -2.65
C SER A 142 -19.15 11.72 -1.39
N TRP A 143 -17.90 11.31 -1.16
CA TRP A 143 -17.49 10.56 0.02
C TRP A 143 -17.12 11.45 1.21
N ALA A 144 -16.86 12.73 0.97
CA ALA A 144 -16.43 13.71 1.97
C ALA A 144 -17.50 14.04 3.02
N GLY A 145 -17.07 14.59 4.17
CA GLY A 145 -17.93 14.95 5.29
C GLY A 145 -17.29 14.80 6.68
N SER A 146 -18.05 15.17 7.71
CA SER A 146 -17.57 15.24 9.10
C SER A 146 -17.24 13.89 9.77
N LYS A 147 -17.57 12.78 9.11
CA LYS A 147 -17.25 11.40 9.53
C LYS A 147 -16.58 10.60 8.40
N SER A 148 -15.89 11.27 7.48
CA SER A 148 -15.15 10.60 6.40
C SER A 148 -13.65 10.74 6.57
N GLY A 149 -12.90 9.72 6.19
CA GLY A 149 -11.45 9.77 6.12
C GLY A 149 -10.92 9.33 4.76
N LEU A 150 -9.77 9.88 4.38
CA LEU A 150 -8.93 9.39 3.30
C LEU A 150 -7.83 8.53 3.90
N MET A 151 -7.53 7.40 3.27
CA MET A 151 -6.43 6.52 3.68
C MET A 151 -5.52 6.21 2.48
N THR A 152 -4.22 6.11 2.70
CA THR A 152 -3.28 5.59 1.70
C THR A 152 -2.18 4.76 2.36
N PHE A 153 -1.42 4.04 1.52
CA PHE A 153 -0.27 3.25 1.95
C PHE A 153 1.00 4.08 1.81
N VAL A 154 1.77 4.11 2.89
CA VAL A 154 3.01 4.84 3.03
C VAL A 154 4.17 3.85 2.94
N TYR A 155 5.09 4.11 2.02
CA TYR A 155 6.23 3.26 1.75
C TYR A 155 7.47 3.85 2.40
N GLY A 156 7.49 3.86 3.72
CA GLY A 156 8.60 4.42 4.48
C GLY A 156 8.45 5.90 4.83
N VAL A 157 9.08 6.24 5.95
CA VAL A 157 9.06 7.56 6.57
C VAL A 157 10.50 7.92 6.92
N GLU A 158 10.98 9.05 6.40
CA GLU A 158 12.33 9.56 6.64
C GLU A 158 12.26 11.03 7.05
N GLY A 159 12.27 11.26 8.38
CA GLY A 159 12.09 12.59 8.95
C GLY A 159 10.73 13.18 8.57
N GLU A 160 10.75 14.30 7.84
CA GLU A 160 9.55 15.04 7.41
C GLU A 160 9.01 14.58 6.04
N VAL A 161 9.62 13.56 5.43
CA VAL A 161 9.25 13.07 4.09
C VAL A 161 8.75 11.65 4.17
N THR A 162 7.75 11.35 3.36
CA THR A 162 7.22 10.01 3.18
C THR A 162 6.86 9.75 1.72
N HIS A 163 6.79 8.48 1.35
CA HIS A 163 6.57 8.04 -0.02
C HIS A 163 5.21 7.36 -0.17
N VAL A 164 4.45 7.74 -1.19
CA VAL A 164 3.11 7.21 -1.45
C VAL A 164 2.90 6.93 -2.93
N ALA A 165 1.81 6.22 -3.25
CA ALA A 165 1.40 6.05 -4.63
C ALA A 165 1.10 7.42 -5.29
N PRO A 166 1.46 7.65 -6.57
CA PRO A 166 1.23 8.92 -7.28
C PRO A 166 -0.23 9.40 -7.31
N ALA A 167 -1.19 8.47 -7.17
CA ALA A 167 -2.60 8.79 -7.08
C ALA A 167 -2.92 9.73 -5.89
N TRP A 168 -2.16 9.65 -4.80
CA TRP A 168 -2.36 10.50 -3.63
C TRP A 168 -2.26 11.99 -3.96
N LEU A 169 -1.33 12.41 -4.82
CA LEU A 169 -1.18 13.81 -5.23
C LEU A 169 -2.41 14.35 -5.97
N ARG A 170 -3.20 13.48 -6.61
CA ARG A 170 -4.43 13.86 -7.30
C ARG A 170 -5.63 13.90 -6.37
N VAL A 171 -5.56 13.21 -5.22
CA VAL A 171 -6.67 13.09 -4.28
C VAL A 171 -6.49 14.04 -3.09
N ALA A 172 -5.29 14.18 -2.54
CA ALA A 172 -5.02 14.97 -1.34
C ALA A 172 -4.41 16.35 -1.67
N GLY A 173 -4.99 17.05 -2.64
CA GLY A 173 -4.68 18.46 -2.93
C GLY A 173 -5.32 19.41 -1.91
N ASP A 174 -4.88 20.67 -1.89
CA ASP A 174 -5.29 21.68 -0.90
C ASP A 174 -6.82 21.89 -0.82
N ASP A 175 -7.54 21.65 -1.92
CA ASP A 175 -9.00 21.75 -1.97
C ASP A 175 -9.74 20.53 -1.38
N VAL A 176 -9.07 19.38 -1.31
CA VAL A 176 -9.69 18.11 -0.86
C VAL A 176 -9.34 17.80 0.59
N ARG A 177 -8.15 18.15 1.07
CA ARG A 177 -7.78 17.92 2.48
C ARG A 177 -8.81 18.47 3.48
N PRO A 178 -9.38 19.69 3.30
CA PRO A 178 -10.30 20.26 4.29
C PRO A 178 -11.67 19.60 4.35
N ILE A 179 -12.08 18.85 3.31
CA ILE A 179 -13.42 18.26 3.23
C ILE A 179 -13.48 16.85 3.84
N PHE A 180 -12.33 16.24 4.14
CA PHE A 180 -12.23 15.00 4.90
C PHE A 180 -11.82 15.29 6.35
N ARG A 181 -12.36 14.53 7.29
CA ARG A 181 -12.05 14.68 8.71
C ARG A 181 -10.62 14.23 9.02
N GLU A 182 -10.23 13.07 8.47
CA GLU A 182 -8.94 12.43 8.72
C GLU A 182 -8.25 12.10 7.40
N LEU A 183 -6.92 12.28 7.37
CA LEU A 183 -6.03 11.84 6.30
C LEU A 183 -5.03 10.88 6.93
N VAL A 184 -5.21 9.60 6.68
CA VAL A 184 -4.46 8.51 7.32
C VAL A 184 -3.43 7.95 6.34
N GLY A 185 -2.16 7.95 6.72
CA GLY A 185 -1.11 7.21 6.03
C GLY A 185 -0.76 5.97 6.85
N TRP A 186 -0.88 4.78 6.27
CA TRP A 186 -0.48 3.54 6.92
C TRP A 186 0.90 3.10 6.40
N ASP A 187 1.92 3.14 7.25
CA ASP A 187 3.29 2.74 6.94
C ASP A 187 3.36 1.22 6.73
N VAL A 188 3.43 0.82 5.47
CA VAL A 188 3.47 -0.59 5.07
C VAL A 188 4.88 -1.17 5.11
N LEU A 189 5.92 -0.35 5.27
CA LEU A 189 7.31 -0.81 5.33
C LEU A 189 7.85 -0.81 6.76
N GLY A 190 7.39 0.10 7.62
CA GLY A 190 7.90 0.26 8.98
C GLY A 190 9.39 0.66 9.03
N ARG A 191 9.96 1.05 7.89
CA ARG A 191 11.36 1.45 7.72
C ARG A 191 11.54 2.37 6.52
N PRO A 192 12.56 3.24 6.51
CA PRO A 192 12.89 4.05 5.34
C PRO A 192 13.41 3.19 4.19
N MET A 193 13.22 3.67 2.96
CA MET A 193 13.79 3.06 1.76
C MET A 193 15.24 3.50 1.56
N GLY A 194 16.13 2.56 1.24
CA GLY A 194 17.54 2.86 0.95
C GLY A 194 17.83 3.23 -0.51
N LEU A 195 16.84 3.08 -1.40
CA LEU A 195 16.96 3.37 -2.83
C LEU A 195 15.94 4.43 -3.25
N TYR A 196 16.28 5.19 -4.29
CA TYR A 196 15.37 6.20 -4.85
C TYR A 196 14.05 5.54 -5.28
N PRO A 197 12.89 6.04 -4.82
CA PRO A 197 11.63 5.34 -4.91
C PRO A 197 10.95 5.56 -6.24
N ARG A 198 11.52 4.91 -7.27
CA ARG A 198 10.88 4.75 -8.57
C ARG A 198 9.44 4.29 -8.36
N TRP A 199 8.52 4.85 -9.13
CA TRP A 199 7.06 4.57 -9.08
C TRP A 199 6.28 5.22 -7.94
N LEU A 200 6.95 5.79 -6.93
CA LEU A 200 6.32 6.50 -5.83
C LEU A 200 6.55 8.00 -5.94
N THR A 201 5.90 8.75 -5.07
CA THR A 201 6.08 10.19 -4.97
C THR A 201 6.30 10.62 -3.53
N GLU A 202 7.15 11.62 -3.36
CA GLU A 202 7.47 12.21 -2.07
C GLU A 202 6.38 13.21 -1.67
N VAL A 203 5.89 13.08 -0.45
CA VAL A 203 5.00 14.05 0.18
C VAL A 203 5.50 14.39 1.58
N PRO A 204 5.24 15.61 2.08
CA PRO A 204 5.52 15.94 3.47
C PRO A 204 4.71 15.06 4.41
N ALA A 205 5.32 14.55 5.48
CA ALA A 205 4.66 13.75 6.52
C ALA A 205 3.47 14.51 7.14
N GLY A 206 3.58 15.84 7.29
CA GLY A 206 2.49 16.71 7.72
C GLY A 206 1.28 16.81 6.78
N THR A 207 1.28 16.09 5.65
CA THR A 207 0.09 15.88 4.82
C THR A 207 -0.97 15.05 5.54
N PHE A 208 -0.55 14.17 6.46
CA PHE A 208 -1.44 13.26 7.18
C PHE A 208 -1.87 13.84 8.52
N THR A 209 -3.13 13.64 8.90
CA THR A 209 -3.60 13.88 10.27
C THR A 209 -3.12 12.78 11.21
N ARG A 210 -2.99 11.56 10.67
CA ARG A 210 -2.47 10.38 11.36
C ARG A 210 -1.53 9.63 10.41
N LEU A 211 -0.31 9.39 10.87
CA LEU A 211 0.65 8.50 10.22
C LEU A 211 0.92 7.36 11.18
N VAL A 212 0.54 6.14 10.80
CA VAL A 212 0.49 4.95 11.67
C VAL A 212 1.17 3.76 11.03
#